data_AF-L8JQF7-F1
#
_entry.id   AF-L8JQF7-F1
#
_cell.length_a   1.000
_cell.length_b   1.000
_cell.length_c   1.000
_cell.angle_alpha   90.00
_cell.angle_beta   90.00
_cell.angle_gamma   90.00
#
_symmetry.space_group_name_H-M   'P 1'
#
loop_
_entity.id
_entity.type
_entity.pdbx_description
1 polymer ?
#
loop_
_entity_poly.entity_id
_entity_poly.type
_entity_poly.pdbx_seq_one_letter_code
_entity_poly.pdbx_strand_id
1 'polypeptide(L)'
;MKNYILVYKIADPKETMYFEDTVMQEYHDHKKEVRHDIPYLAIAARDLPDVEESVNSIIDEITLGASDYVSLYYVKEEETEKIKRLMVRGPADRAEQHLKVISSTEHENLLEDLFDIDFVKMRFQEAEE
;
A
#
# COMPACT_ATOMS: atom_id res chain seq x y z
N MET A 1 -8.51 4.21 -13.95
CA MET A 1 -7.41 4.10 -12.97
C MET A 1 -7.76 2.95 -12.06
N LYS A 2 -6.75 2.25 -11.57
CA LYS A 2 -6.91 1.14 -10.63
C LYS A 2 -6.28 1.56 -9.32
N ASN A 3 -6.89 1.12 -8.25
CA ASN A 3 -6.39 1.36 -6.91
C ASN A 3 -5.44 0.20 -6.55
N TYR A 4 -4.35 0.54 -5.88
CA TYR A 4 -3.35 -0.38 -5.37
C TYR A 4 -3.07 -0.01 -3.92
N ILE A 5 -2.81 -1.00 -3.08
CA ILE A 5 -2.62 -0.75 -1.65
C ILE A 5 -1.28 -1.31 -1.22
N LEU A 6 -0.47 -0.45 -0.64
CA LEU A 6 0.80 -0.78 -0.02
C LEU A 6 0.58 -0.92 1.48
N VAL A 7 1.02 -2.04 2.04
CA VAL A 7 1.05 -2.29 3.48
C VAL A 7 2.49 -2.56 3.86
N TYR A 8 3.04 -1.77 4.77
CA TYR A 8 4.46 -1.83 5.06
C TYR A 8 4.77 -1.72 6.55
N LYS A 9 5.99 -2.13 6.90
CA LYS A 9 6.61 -1.88 8.18
C LYS A 9 8.09 -1.66 7.92
N ILE A 10 8.58 -0.48 8.25
CA ILE A 10 9.99 -0.13 8.13
C ILE A 10 10.41 0.39 9.52
N ALA A 11 11.40 -0.23 10.13
CA ALA A 11 11.80 0.06 11.50
C ALA A 11 12.56 1.38 11.61
N ASP A 12 13.31 1.75 10.57
CA ASP A 12 14.00 3.03 10.54
C ASP A 12 13.02 4.16 10.13
N PRO A 13 12.82 5.18 10.98
CA PRO A 13 11.86 6.25 10.71
C PRO A 13 12.28 7.15 9.54
N LYS A 14 13.58 7.26 9.23
CA LYS A 14 14.06 8.06 8.08
C LYS A 14 13.76 7.32 6.79
N GLU A 15 14.04 6.03 6.75
CA GLU A 15 13.73 5.17 5.59
C GLU A 15 12.22 5.08 5.37
N THR A 16 11.44 5.01 6.46
CA THR A 16 9.97 5.07 6.39
C THR A 16 9.52 6.38 5.76
N MET A 17 9.99 7.52 6.29
CA MET A 17 9.61 8.84 5.77
C MET A 17 10.03 9.01 4.30
N TYR A 18 11.22 8.53 3.93
CA TYR A 18 11.70 8.57 2.55
C TYR A 18 10.83 7.71 1.62
N PHE A 19 10.51 6.48 2.03
CA PHE A 19 9.64 5.58 1.28
C PHE A 19 8.27 6.21 1.05
N GLU A 20 7.66 6.74 2.11
CA GLU A 20 6.35 7.38 2.02
C GLU A 20 6.35 8.62 1.13
N ASP A 21 7.31 9.53 1.34
CA ASP A 21 7.40 10.77 0.56
C ASP A 21 7.62 10.46 -0.93
N THR A 22 8.51 9.51 -1.24
CA THR A 22 8.80 9.11 -2.62
C THR A 22 7.58 8.48 -3.30
N VAL A 23 6.87 7.58 -2.62
CA VAL A 23 5.64 6.99 -3.17
C VAL A 23 4.55 8.06 -3.36
N MET A 24 4.38 8.97 -2.40
CA MET A 24 3.38 10.04 -2.48
C MET A 24 3.69 11.07 -3.58
N GLN A 25 4.97 11.30 -3.88
CA GLN A 25 5.40 12.14 -5.00
C GLN A 25 5.17 11.48 -6.36
N GLU A 26 5.45 10.18 -6.48
CA GLU A 26 5.22 9.42 -7.71
C GLU A 26 3.71 9.26 -8.00
N TYR A 27 2.91 9.01 -6.96
CA TYR A 27 1.47 8.80 -7.06
C TYR A 27 0.71 9.96 -6.43
N HIS A 28 0.44 11.00 -7.23
CA HIS A 28 -0.33 12.17 -6.78
C HIS A 28 -1.72 11.82 -6.20
N ASP A 29 -2.35 10.76 -6.70
CA ASP A 29 -3.59 10.22 -6.15
C ASP A 29 -3.28 9.15 -5.11
N HIS A 30 -3.20 9.56 -3.84
CA HIS A 30 -2.91 8.64 -2.75
C HIS A 30 -3.72 8.94 -1.49
N LYS A 31 -3.88 7.94 -0.64
CA LYS A 31 -4.47 8.06 0.70
C LYS A 31 -3.71 7.17 1.66
N LYS A 32 -3.21 7.78 2.75
CA LYS A 32 -2.61 7.06 3.87
C LYS A 32 -3.66 6.82 4.95
N GLU A 33 -3.76 5.59 5.43
CA GLU A 33 -4.55 5.23 6.60
C GLU A 33 -3.71 4.33 7.54
N VAL A 34 -3.85 4.51 8.85
CA VAL A 34 -3.13 3.68 9.84
C VAL A 34 -4.15 2.97 10.71
N ARG A 35 -4.04 1.64 10.80
CA ARG A 35 -4.90 0.80 11.64
C ARG A 35 -4.05 -0.12 12.48
N HIS A 36 -4.21 -0.07 13.80
CA HIS A 36 -3.45 -0.91 14.74
C HIS A 36 -1.92 -0.84 14.52
N ASP A 37 -1.38 0.36 14.28
CA ASP A 37 0.04 0.61 13.98
C ASP A 37 0.51 0.04 12.62
N ILE A 38 -0.41 -0.43 11.79
CA ILE A 38 -0.14 -0.91 10.43
C ILE A 38 -0.50 0.22 9.46
N PRO A 39 0.47 0.79 8.75
CA PRO A 39 0.21 1.78 7.73
C PRO A 39 -0.25 1.11 6.42
N TYR A 40 -1.27 1.71 5.84
CA TYR A 40 -1.86 1.41 4.54
C TYR A 40 -1.73 2.64 3.68
N LEU A 41 -1.18 2.48 2.48
CA LEU A 41 -1.07 3.56 1.51
C LEU A 41 -1.77 3.11 0.23
N ALA A 42 -2.96 3.63 0.00
CA ALA A 42 -3.70 3.44 -1.22
C ALA A 42 -3.19 4.43 -2.27
N ILE A 43 -2.94 3.97 -3.49
CA ILE A 43 -2.47 4.78 -4.62
C ILE A 43 -3.30 4.45 -5.86
N ALA A 44 -3.56 5.45 -6.70
CA ALA A 44 -4.20 5.24 -7.99
C ALA A 44 -3.16 5.25 -9.11
N ALA A 45 -3.13 4.19 -9.92
CA ALA A 45 -2.26 4.11 -11.09
C ALA A 45 -2.99 3.47 -12.29
N ARG A 46 -2.32 3.41 -13.44
CA ARG A 46 -2.91 2.84 -14.67
C ARG A 46 -2.64 1.36 -14.79
N ASP A 47 -1.41 0.95 -14.48
CA ASP A 47 -0.91 -0.38 -14.76
C ASP A 47 -0.15 -0.97 -13.57
N LEU A 48 -0.41 -2.25 -13.30
CA LEU A 48 0.25 -3.02 -12.25
C LEU A 48 1.77 -3.16 -12.44
N PRO A 49 2.31 -3.48 -13.65
CA PRO A 49 3.75 -3.65 -13.81
C PRO A 49 4.53 -2.36 -13.52
N ASP A 50 3.95 -1.21 -13.86
CA ASP A 50 4.54 0.11 -13.56
C ASP A 50 4.60 0.35 -12.05
N VAL A 51 3.51 0.06 -11.33
CA VAL A 51 3.48 0.15 -9.86
C VAL A 51 4.47 -0.80 -9.21
N GLU A 52 4.55 -2.04 -9.69
CA GLU A 52 5.51 -3.02 -9.18
C GLU A 52 6.96 -2.55 -9.39
N GLU A 53 7.30 -2.06 -10.58
CA GLU A 53 8.65 -1.59 -10.90
C GLU A 53 9.02 -0.35 -10.08
N SER A 54 8.17 0.67 -10.03
CA SER A 54 8.42 1.89 -9.26
C SER A 54 8.54 1.59 -7.77
N VAL A 55 7.60 0.84 -7.18
CA VAL A 55 7.67 0.49 -5.75
C VAL A 55 8.94 -0.32 -5.45
N ASN A 56 9.33 -1.24 -6.33
CA ASN A 56 10.59 -1.96 -6.17
C ASN A 56 11.81 -1.05 -6.24
N SER A 57 11.85 -0.12 -7.18
CA SER A 57 12.95 0.84 -7.29
C SER A 57 13.08 1.65 -5.99
N ILE A 58 11.97 2.14 -5.43
CA ILE A 58 11.96 2.89 -4.17
C ILE A 58 12.44 2.01 -3.00
N ILE A 59 12.02 0.73 -2.97
CA ILE A 59 12.46 -0.22 -1.95
C ILE A 59 13.96 -0.52 -2.06
N ASP A 60 14.51 -0.62 -3.27
CA ASP A 60 15.94 -0.85 -3.50
C ASP A 60 16.83 0.35 -3.07
N GLU A 61 16.25 1.55 -2.98
CA GLU A 61 16.95 2.74 -2.46
C GLU A 61 17.00 2.79 -0.93
N ILE A 62 16.17 2.00 -0.23
CA ILE A 62 16.18 1.91 1.23
C ILE A 62 16.82 0.61 1.73
N THR A 63 17.37 0.67 2.95
CA THR A 63 17.91 -0.54 3.60
C THR A 63 16.84 -1.23 4.43
N LEU A 64 16.20 -2.26 3.87
CA LEU A 64 15.29 -3.11 4.63
C LEU A 64 16.06 -3.97 5.66
N GLY A 65 15.74 -3.79 6.93
CA GLY A 65 16.17 -4.63 8.03
C GLY A 65 15.45 -5.98 8.06
N ALA A 66 15.91 -6.86 8.95
CA ALA A 66 15.39 -8.23 9.06
C ALA A 66 13.93 -8.33 9.54
N SER A 67 13.32 -7.23 9.99
CA SER A 67 11.92 -7.18 10.42
C SER A 67 11.04 -6.32 9.50
N ASP A 68 11.64 -5.75 8.45
CA ASP A 68 10.96 -4.80 7.58
C ASP A 68 10.30 -5.52 6.43
N TYR A 69 9.13 -5.02 6.02
CA TYR A 69 8.42 -5.57 4.88
C TYR A 69 7.61 -4.50 4.15
N VAL A 70 7.39 -4.74 2.86
CA VAL A 70 6.43 -3.99 2.04
C VAL A 70 5.61 -5.00 1.25
N SER A 71 4.30 -4.88 1.32
CA SER A 71 3.34 -5.74 0.63
C SER A 71 2.46 -4.93 -0.31
N LEU A 72 2.37 -5.34 -1.57
CA LEU A 72 1.51 -4.72 -2.58
C LEU A 72 0.27 -5.58 -2.83
N TYR A 73 -0.90 -4.95 -2.74
CA TYR A 73 -2.21 -5.54 -2.99
C TYR A 73 -2.87 -4.89 -4.19
N TYR A 74 -3.60 -5.69 -4.97
CA TYR A 74 -4.34 -5.25 -6.15
C TYR A 74 -5.59 -6.12 -6.35
N VAL A 75 -6.57 -5.59 -7.09
CA VAL A 75 -7.75 -6.34 -7.54
C VAL A 75 -7.55 -6.81 -8.98
N LYS A 76 -7.79 -8.10 -9.24
CA LYS A 76 -7.70 -8.65 -10.60
C LYS A 76 -9.08 -8.57 -11.28
N GLU A 77 -9.16 -7.82 -12.38
CA GLU A 77 -10.44 -7.54 -13.09
C GLU A 77 -11.19 -8.78 -13.59
N GLU A 78 -10.51 -9.92 -13.76
CA GLU A 78 -11.11 -11.16 -14.29
C GLU A 78 -11.71 -12.09 -13.23
N GLU A 79 -11.39 -11.89 -11.94
CA GLU A 79 -12.01 -12.62 -10.83
C GLU A 79 -12.77 -11.60 -9.98
N THR A 80 -14.10 -11.60 -10.07
CA THR A 80 -14.98 -10.81 -9.20
C THR A 80 -14.50 -10.94 -7.74
N GLU A 81 -14.11 -9.81 -7.15
CA GLU A 81 -13.99 -9.60 -5.71
C GLU A 81 -12.79 -10.26 -5.00
N LYS A 82 -11.79 -10.78 -5.71
CA LYS A 82 -10.60 -11.33 -5.02
C LYS A 82 -9.44 -10.35 -5.00
N ILE A 83 -9.25 -9.71 -3.86
CA ILE A 83 -8.03 -9.00 -3.52
C ILE A 83 -6.86 -9.99 -3.59
N LYS A 84 -5.84 -9.66 -4.38
CA LYS A 84 -4.60 -10.45 -4.50
C LYS A 84 -3.45 -9.66 -3.89
N ARG A 85 -2.61 -10.37 -3.14
CA ARG A 85 -1.29 -9.87 -2.73
C ARG A 85 -0.30 -10.24 -3.83
N LEU A 86 0.21 -9.25 -4.55
CA LEU A 86 1.16 -9.46 -5.65
C LEU A 86 2.55 -9.79 -5.12
N MET A 87 3.01 -8.94 -4.19
CA MET A 87 4.42 -8.86 -3.84
C MET A 87 4.58 -8.65 -2.36
N VAL A 88 5.55 -9.35 -1.77
CA VAL A 88 6.06 -9.07 -0.42
C VAL A 88 7.58 -8.96 -0.54
N ARG A 89 8.12 -7.76 -0.32
CA ARG A 89 9.55 -7.55 -0.10
C ARG A 89 9.81 -7.65 1.41
N GLY A 90 10.83 -8.41 1.80
CA GLY A 90 11.10 -8.77 3.19
C GLY A 90 10.62 -10.18 3.56
N PRO A 91 10.80 -10.61 4.82
CA PRO A 91 10.37 -11.93 5.27
C PRO A 91 8.83 -12.02 5.30
N ALA A 92 8.25 -12.79 4.36
CA ALA A 92 6.80 -12.96 4.23
C ALA A 92 6.11 -13.42 5.52
N ASP A 93 6.79 -14.26 6.31
CA ASP A 93 6.36 -14.71 7.63
C ASP A 93 6.09 -13.53 8.59
N ARG A 94 6.82 -12.41 8.46
CA ARG A 94 6.66 -11.23 9.31
C ARG A 94 5.50 -10.36 8.88
N ALA A 95 5.27 -10.21 7.58
CA ALA A 95 4.07 -9.54 7.08
C ALA A 95 2.82 -10.23 7.63
N GLU A 96 2.77 -11.57 7.55
CA GLU A 96 1.66 -12.34 8.10
C GLU A 96 1.57 -12.26 9.63
N GLN A 97 2.69 -12.28 10.35
CA GLN A 97 2.67 -12.09 11.82
C GLN A 97 2.22 -10.71 12.25
N HIS A 98 2.58 -9.66 11.52
CA HIS A 98 2.16 -8.29 11.83
C HIS A 98 0.67 -8.12 11.52
N LEU A 99 0.21 -8.68 10.41
CA LEU A 99 -1.21 -8.66 10.03
C LEU A 99 -2.10 -9.51 10.96
N LYS A 100 -1.55 -10.49 11.70
CA LYS A 100 -2.29 -11.23 12.74
C LYS A 100 -2.73 -10.37 13.93
N VAL A 101 -2.19 -9.16 14.08
CA VAL A 101 -2.63 -8.21 15.12
C VAL A 101 -4.06 -7.74 14.84
N ILE A 102 -4.46 -7.72 13.57
CA ILE A 102 -5.83 -7.44 13.13
C ILE A 102 -6.53 -8.73 12.70
N SER A 103 -7.85 -8.76 12.80
CA SER A 103 -8.60 -9.93 12.30
C SER A 103 -8.54 -9.98 10.78
N SER A 104 -8.47 -11.18 10.17
CA SER A 104 -8.48 -11.33 8.70
C SER A 104 -9.62 -10.56 8.05
N THR A 105 -10.82 -10.64 8.63
CA THR A 105 -12.00 -9.89 8.17
C THR A 105 -11.83 -8.38 8.25
N GLU A 106 -11.16 -7.86 9.28
CA GLU A 106 -10.90 -6.42 9.42
C GLU A 106 -9.88 -5.95 8.40
N HIS A 107 -8.83 -6.75 8.16
CA HIS A 107 -7.86 -6.49 7.10
C HIS A 107 -8.53 -6.47 5.72
N GLU A 108 -9.36 -7.46 5.41
CA GLU A 108 -10.08 -7.56 4.14
C GLU A 108 -11.04 -6.38 3.95
N ASN A 109 -11.88 -6.08 4.94
CA ASN A 109 -12.80 -4.93 4.88
C ASN A 109 -12.06 -3.60 4.64
N LEU A 110 -10.90 -3.40 5.27
CA LEU A 110 -10.12 -2.18 5.08
C LEU A 110 -9.53 -2.12 3.68
N LEU A 111 -9.03 -3.24 3.15
CA LEU A 111 -8.55 -3.29 1.77
C LEU A 111 -9.70 -3.00 0.80
N GLU A 112 -10.89 -3.55 1.01
CA GLU A 112 -12.08 -3.27 0.19
C GLU A 112 -12.46 -1.78 0.22
N ASP A 113 -12.51 -1.16 1.40
CA ASP A 113 -12.80 0.28 1.55
C ASP A 113 -11.77 1.13 0.81
N LEU A 114 -10.48 0.80 0.93
CA LEU A 114 -9.40 1.50 0.24
C LEU A 114 -9.42 1.28 -1.28
N PHE A 115 -9.86 0.11 -1.75
CA PHE A 115 -10.03 -0.15 -3.18
C PHE A 115 -11.26 0.56 -3.77
N ASP A 116 -12.29 0.84 -2.97
CA ASP A 116 -13.50 1.57 -3.42
C ASP A 116 -13.31 3.09 -3.47
N ILE A 117 -12.16 3.61 -3.03
CA ILE A 117 -11.87 5.05 -3.04
C ILE A 117 -11.92 5.61 -4.47
N ASP A 118 -12.81 6.56 -4.67
CA ASP A 118 -12.84 7.39 -5.87
C ASP A 118 -11.88 8.59 -5.70
N PHE A 119 -10.62 8.40 -6.11
CA PHE A 119 -9.59 9.44 -6.03
C PHE A 119 -9.92 10.68 -6.86
N VAL A 120 -10.72 10.53 -7.92
CA VAL A 120 -11.19 11.67 -8.72
C VAL A 120 -12.09 12.56 -7.86
N LYS A 121 -13.04 11.97 -7.13
CA LYS A 121 -13.93 12.68 -6.21
C LYS A 121 -13.19 13.29 -5.01
N MET A 122 -12.16 12.61 -4.51
CA MET A 122 -11.36 13.09 -3.36
C MET A 122 -10.61 14.39 -3.69
N ARG A 123 -9.99 14.50 -4.88
CA ARG A 123 -9.33 15.74 -5.33
C ARG A 123 -10.22 16.98 -5.32
N PHE A 124 -11.52 16.82 -5.57
CA PHE A 124 -12.44 17.96 -5.58
C PHE A 124 -12.80 18.44 -4.18
N GLN A 125 -12.74 17.56 -3.17
CA GLN A 125 -13.06 17.94 -1.78
C GLN A 125 -11.90 18.71 -1.13
N GLU A 126 -10.65 18.33 -1.40
CA GLU A 126 -9.46 19.03 -0.87
C GLU A 126 -9.25 20.41 -1.52
N ALA A 127 -9.85 20.67 -2.69
CA ALA A 127 -9.79 21.98 -3.34
C ALA A 127 -10.83 22.99 -2.82
N GLU A 128 -11.75 22.56 -1.96
CA GLU A 128 -12.80 23.39 -1.35
C GLU A 128 -12.50 23.79 0.12
N GLU A 129 -11.38 23.35 0.70
CA GLU A 129 -10.87 23.76 2.03
C GLU A 129 -9.72 24.79 1.94
#